data_AF-A0ABD2VRL5-F1
#
_entry.id   AF-A0ABD2VRL5-F1
#
_cell.length_a   1.000
_cell.length_b   1.000
_cell.length_c   1.000
_cell.angle_alpha   90.00
_cell.angle_beta   90.00
_cell.angle_gamma   90.00
#
_symmetry.space_group_name_H-M   'P 1'
#
loop_
_entity.id
_entity.type
_entity.pdbx_description
1 polymer ?
#
loop_
_entity_poly.entity_id
_entity_poly.type
_entity_poly.pdbx_seq_one_letter_code
_entity_poly.pdbx_strand_id
1 'polypeptide(L)'
;MSSQLSKDASTNFLPKIYTNDPILFRSYVNKKVTLTTEDGNVHIGIVYTIDPVSESVVLMQSKGGEDAMLMKIIMRSAIKSIDCSLENEMPLPEMFVTPIEKMSKEELLERKNSVFKLLTDSQFPVTEENGILLIEDTVRIEPPYRPENCICLNSTILSRMQDIVSRAYN
;
A
#
# COMPACT_ATOMS: atom_id res chain seq x y z
N MET A 1 -14.79 -64.08 8.37
CA MET A 1 -13.73 -63.04 8.36
C MET A 1 -14.10 -62.06 7.26
N SER A 2 -14.78 -60.98 7.62
CA SER A 2 -15.20 -59.94 6.68
C SER A 2 -14.63 -58.63 7.19
N SER A 3 -13.72 -58.07 6.41
CA SER A 3 -13.04 -56.80 6.62
C SER A 3 -14.04 -55.66 6.74
N GLN A 4 -14.11 -55.02 7.90
CA GLN A 4 -14.75 -53.72 8.02
C GLN A 4 -13.79 -52.68 7.45
N LEU A 5 -14.13 -52.14 6.27
CA LEU A 5 -13.53 -50.93 5.73
C LEU A 5 -13.95 -49.75 6.62
N SER A 6 -12.96 -49.11 7.25
CA SER A 6 -13.10 -47.82 7.92
C SER A 6 -13.52 -46.76 6.90
N LYS A 7 -14.70 -46.18 7.08
CA LYS A 7 -15.11 -44.96 6.39
C LYS A 7 -14.45 -43.78 7.11
N ASP A 8 -13.31 -43.33 6.59
CA ASP A 8 -12.79 -42.00 6.91
C ASP A 8 -13.78 -40.96 6.41
N ALA A 9 -14.44 -40.29 7.36
CA ALA A 9 -15.24 -39.12 7.08
C ALA A 9 -14.29 -37.95 6.82
N SER A 10 -13.98 -37.70 5.55
CA SER A 10 -13.38 -36.46 5.08
C SER A 10 -14.35 -35.31 5.36
N THR A 11 -14.26 -34.72 6.55
CA THR A 11 -14.88 -33.43 6.85
C THR A 11 -14.29 -32.40 5.90
N ASN A 12 -15.11 -31.92 4.97
CA ASN A 12 -14.79 -30.83 4.06
C ASN A 12 -14.53 -29.56 4.87
N PHE A 13 -13.28 -29.35 5.30
CA PHE A 13 -12.84 -28.07 5.85
C PHE A 13 -12.72 -27.07 4.69
N LEU A 14 -13.84 -26.41 4.37
CA LEU A 14 -13.78 -25.24 3.52
C LEU A 14 -12.95 -24.17 4.24
N PRO A 15 -11.91 -23.59 3.60
CA PRO A 15 -11.16 -22.49 4.17
C PRO A 15 -12.09 -21.33 4.53
N LYS A 16 -11.82 -20.63 5.64
CA LYS A 16 -12.69 -19.56 6.17
C LYS A 16 -13.02 -18.45 5.16
N ILE A 17 -12.12 -18.20 4.21
CA ILE A 17 -12.35 -17.25 3.11
C ILE A 17 -13.62 -17.56 2.30
N TYR A 18 -14.08 -18.82 2.29
CA TYR A 18 -15.31 -19.26 1.61
C TYR A 18 -16.53 -19.35 2.53
N THR A 19 -16.37 -19.10 3.83
CA THR A 19 -17.46 -19.08 4.83
C THR A 19 -17.71 -17.71 5.44
N ASN A 20 -16.78 -16.77 5.26
CA ASN A 20 -16.91 -15.40 5.74
C ASN A 20 -17.82 -14.57 4.84
N ASP A 21 -18.40 -13.51 5.38
CA ASP A 21 -19.22 -12.55 4.64
C ASP A 21 -18.42 -11.27 4.31
N PRO A 22 -17.77 -11.20 3.14
CA PRO A 22 -17.03 -10.01 2.73
C PRO A 22 -17.92 -8.77 2.53
N ILE A 23 -19.23 -8.93 2.30
CA ILE A 23 -20.17 -7.80 2.20
C ILE A 23 -20.35 -7.19 3.59
N LEU A 24 -20.49 -8.04 4.62
CA LEU A 24 -20.51 -7.60 6.01
C LEU A 24 -19.22 -6.87 6.38
N PHE A 25 -18.04 -7.41 6.02
CA PHE A 25 -16.76 -6.73 6.29
C PHE A 25 -16.68 -5.35 5.65
N ARG A 26 -17.06 -5.26 4.37
CA ARG A 26 -17.13 -3.98 3.66
C ARG A 26 -18.10 -3.01 4.34
N SER A 27 -19.19 -3.50 4.93
CA SER A 27 -20.17 -2.65 5.62
C SER A 27 -19.61 -1.93 6.86
N TYR A 28 -18.48 -2.38 7.42
CA TYR A 28 -17.81 -1.72 8.54
C TYR A 28 -16.81 -0.65 8.09
N VAL A 29 -16.29 -0.73 6.86
CA VAL A 29 -15.27 0.20 6.35
C VAL A 29 -15.80 1.63 6.36
N ASN A 30 -14.93 2.59 6.72
CA ASN A 30 -15.25 4.00 6.91
C ASN A 30 -16.27 4.29 8.01
N LYS A 31 -16.63 3.32 8.86
CA LYS A 31 -17.50 3.55 10.02
C LYS A 31 -16.70 3.63 11.30
N LYS A 32 -17.20 4.46 12.22
CA LYS A 32 -16.72 4.47 13.59
C LYS A 32 -17.22 3.21 14.30
N VAL A 33 -16.28 2.48 14.89
CA VAL A 33 -16.56 1.28 15.67
C VAL A 33 -15.94 1.37 17.05
N THR A 34 -16.59 0.67 17.97
CA THR A 34 -16.07 0.34 19.30
C THR A 34 -15.77 -1.15 19.30
N LEU A 35 -14.48 -1.49 19.37
CA LEU A 35 -14.01 -2.86 19.45
C LEU A 35 -13.70 -3.21 20.90
N THR A 36 -14.29 -4.30 21.39
CA THR A 36 -13.93 -4.86 22.70
C THR A 36 -13.10 -6.12 22.47
N THR A 37 -11.95 -6.22 23.13
CA THR A 37 -11.08 -7.38 23.03
C THR A 37 -11.34 -8.40 24.15
N GLU A 38 -10.83 -9.62 23.99
CA GLU A 38 -11.00 -10.72 24.95
C GLU A 38 -10.43 -10.41 26.34
N ASP A 39 -9.39 -9.59 26.41
CA ASP A 39 -8.77 -9.11 27.65
C ASP A 39 -9.52 -7.91 28.28
N GLY A 40 -10.65 -7.48 27.67
CA GLY A 40 -11.50 -6.40 28.16
C GLY A 40 -11.06 -5.00 27.74
N ASN A 41 -10.00 -4.86 26.93
CA ASN A 41 -9.62 -3.56 26.39
C ASN A 41 -10.65 -3.06 25.35
N VAL A 42 -10.79 -1.74 25.27
CA VAL A 42 -11.71 -1.08 24.33
C VAL A 42 -10.93 -0.19 23.36
N HIS A 43 -11.18 -0.37 22.08
CA HIS A 43 -10.56 0.40 21.01
C HIS A 43 -11.63 1.08 20.15
N ILE A 44 -11.63 2.42 20.17
CA ILE A 44 -12.58 3.23 19.39
C ILE A 44 -11.83 3.85 18.22
N GLY A 45 -12.37 3.73 17.01
CA GLY A 45 -11.76 4.31 15.82
C GLY A 45 -12.57 4.06 14.56
N ILE A 46 -12.02 4.46 13.42
CA ILE A 46 -12.62 4.25 12.11
C ILE A 46 -12.01 2.99 11.48
N VAL A 47 -12.83 2.08 10.97
CA VAL A 47 -12.33 0.90 10.26
C VAL A 47 -11.81 1.34 8.90
N TYR A 48 -10.51 1.14 8.65
CA TYR A 48 -9.89 1.38 7.36
C TYR A 48 -10.10 0.20 6.40
N THR A 49 -9.85 -1.01 6.89
CA THR A 49 -10.07 -2.24 6.14
C THR A 49 -10.17 -3.44 7.09
N ILE A 50 -10.67 -4.56 6.58
CA ILE A 50 -10.68 -5.86 7.25
C ILE A 50 -10.08 -6.87 6.27
N ASP A 51 -9.03 -7.58 6.70
CA ASP A 51 -8.47 -8.67 5.88
C ASP A 51 -9.44 -9.85 5.87
N PRO A 52 -9.98 -10.28 4.71
CA PRO A 52 -10.94 -11.38 4.65
C PRO A 52 -10.35 -12.74 5.06
N VAL A 53 -9.03 -12.90 5.08
CA VAL A 53 -8.36 -14.16 5.44
C VAL A 53 -8.15 -14.25 6.95
N SER A 54 -7.44 -13.29 7.54
CA SER A 54 -7.16 -13.27 8.98
C SER A 54 -8.32 -12.70 9.81
N GLU A 55 -9.29 -12.05 9.17
CA GLU A 55 -10.37 -11.28 9.80
C GLU A 55 -9.82 -10.17 10.74
N SER A 56 -8.57 -9.75 10.53
CA SER A 56 -7.96 -8.67 11.29
C SER A 56 -8.55 -7.32 10.89
N VAL A 57 -8.79 -6.48 11.88
CA VAL A 57 -9.40 -5.15 11.70
C VAL A 57 -8.30 -4.09 11.77
N VAL A 58 -8.17 -3.29 10.71
CA VAL A 58 -7.28 -2.13 10.68
C VAL A 58 -8.08 -0.91 11.13
N LEU A 59 -7.76 -0.42 12.32
CA LEU A 59 -8.45 0.66 13.00
C LEU A 59 -7.60 1.94 12.99
N MET A 60 -8.22 3.05 12.59
CA MET A 60 -7.62 4.39 12.59
C MET A 60 -8.15 5.21 13.77
N GLN A 61 -7.25 5.78 14.55
CA GLN A 61 -7.58 6.58 15.73
C GLN A 61 -6.95 7.98 15.62
N SER A 62 -7.70 9.03 15.95
CA SER A 62 -7.11 10.36 16.08
C SER A 62 -6.21 10.41 17.32
N LYS A 63 -4.98 10.90 17.17
CA LYS A 63 -4.04 11.09 18.26
C LYS A 63 -3.98 12.58 18.62
N GLY A 64 -4.98 13.06 19.37
CA GLY A 64 -4.90 14.30 20.19
C GLY A 64 -4.17 15.51 19.58
N GLY A 65 -4.33 15.76 18.28
CA GLY A 65 -3.69 16.80 17.48
C GLY A 65 -4.25 16.76 16.06
N GLU A 66 -4.28 17.90 15.36
CA GLU A 66 -5.13 18.10 14.17
C GLU A 66 -4.82 17.16 12.99
N ASP A 67 -3.60 16.62 12.87
CA ASP A 67 -3.19 15.82 11.69
C ASP A 67 -2.59 14.44 11.97
N ALA A 68 -2.46 14.01 13.22
CA ALA A 68 -1.82 12.72 13.54
C ALA A 68 -2.85 11.61 13.71
N MET A 69 -2.92 10.69 12.75
CA MET A 69 -3.68 9.44 12.89
C MET A 69 -2.78 8.27 13.32
N LEU A 70 -3.29 7.46 14.24
CA LEU A 70 -2.67 6.23 14.71
C LEU A 70 -3.37 5.03 14.05
N MET A 71 -2.59 4.20 13.36
CA MET A 71 -3.05 2.90 12.86
C MET A 71 -2.84 1.82 13.91
N LYS A 72 -3.87 1.00 14.15
CA LYS A 72 -3.80 -0.23 14.94
C LYS A 72 -4.34 -1.39 14.14
N ILE A 73 -3.65 -2.52 14.19
CA ILE A 73 -4.12 -3.77 13.60
C ILE A 73 -4.53 -4.68 14.76
N ILE A 74 -5.82 -5.04 14.81
CA ILE A 74 -6.37 -5.89 15.86
C ILE A 74 -6.71 -7.25 15.25
N MET A 75 -6.03 -8.29 15.73
CA MET A 75 -6.23 -9.66 15.24
C MET A 75 -7.61 -10.18 15.64
N ARG A 76 -8.25 -10.94 14.74
CA ARG A 76 -9.58 -11.51 15.00
C ARG A 76 -9.68 -12.28 16.30
N SER A 77 -8.67 -13.09 16.61
CA SER A 77 -8.64 -13.91 17.83
C SER A 77 -8.61 -13.10 19.13
N ALA A 78 -8.30 -11.81 19.05
CA ALA A 78 -8.35 -10.90 20.18
C ALA A 78 -9.69 -10.15 20.27
N ILE A 79 -10.54 -10.18 19.24
CA ILE A 79 -11.79 -9.40 19.18
C ILE A 79 -12.95 -10.21 19.76
N LYS A 80 -13.55 -9.68 20.82
CA LYS A 80 -14.75 -10.22 21.44
C LYS A 80 -16.03 -9.68 20.80
N SER A 81 -16.11 -8.37 20.56
CA SER A 81 -17.26 -7.73 19.92
C SER A 81 -16.88 -6.50 19.09
N ILE A 82 -17.73 -6.19 18.10
CA ILE A 82 -17.63 -5.00 17.26
C ILE A 82 -18.97 -4.29 17.29
N ASP A 83 -19.02 -3.12 17.93
CA ASP A 83 -20.19 -2.27 17.97
C ASP A 83 -20.00 -1.12 16.98
N CYS A 84 -20.89 -1.01 16.00
CA CYS A 84 -20.81 0.00 14.94
C CYS A 84 -21.88 1.08 15.17
N SER A 85 -21.47 2.35 15.23
CA SER A 85 -22.45 3.44 15.12
C SER A 85 -22.92 3.50 13.67
N LEU A 86 -24.22 3.39 13.43
CA LEU A 86 -24.80 3.44 12.08
C LEU A 86 -24.85 4.85 11.48
N GLU A 87 -24.40 5.86 12.22
CA GLU A 87 -24.46 7.26 11.80
C GLU A 87 -23.14 7.70 11.14
N ASN A 88 -23.29 8.02 9.84
CA ASN A 88 -22.33 8.66 8.91
C ASN A 88 -21.04 7.89 8.61
N GLU A 89 -20.79 7.68 7.31
CA GLU A 89 -19.46 7.31 6.81
C GLU A 89 -18.48 8.44 7.09
N MET A 90 -17.34 8.10 7.69
CA MET A 90 -16.22 9.01 7.92
C MET A 90 -15.05 8.55 7.03
N PRO A 91 -15.07 8.91 5.73
CA PRO A 91 -14.05 8.48 4.80
C PRO A 91 -12.67 8.96 5.27
N LEU A 92 -11.74 8.01 5.36
CA LEU A 92 -10.35 8.29 5.68
C LEU A 92 -9.59 8.68 4.40
N PRO A 93 -8.56 9.53 4.49
CA PRO A 93 -7.68 9.78 3.36
C PRO A 93 -7.00 8.47 2.92
N GLU A 94 -6.77 8.32 1.61
CA GLU A 94 -6.06 7.17 1.07
C GLU A 94 -4.58 7.22 1.52
N MET A 95 -4.24 6.44 2.55
CA MET A 95 -2.91 6.47 3.17
C MET A 95 -1.82 5.72 2.39
N PHE A 96 -2.22 4.91 1.40
CA PHE A 96 -1.31 4.06 0.60
C PHE A 96 -1.23 4.47 -0.87
N VAL A 97 -1.55 5.73 -1.18
CA VAL A 97 -1.37 6.28 -2.51
C VAL A 97 -0.03 6.99 -2.56
N THR A 98 0.77 6.68 -3.59
CA THR A 98 1.97 7.45 -3.90
C THR A 98 1.55 8.91 -4.02
N PRO A 99 2.11 9.84 -3.23
CA PRO A 99 1.78 11.25 -3.36
C PRO A 99 1.94 11.64 -4.82
N ILE A 100 0.84 11.99 -5.47
CA ILE A 100 0.91 12.54 -6.81
C ILE A 100 1.55 13.91 -6.60
N GLU A 101 2.84 14.03 -6.91
CA GLU A 101 3.46 15.34 -6.98
C GLU A 101 2.64 16.16 -7.96
N LYS A 102 1.91 17.15 -7.44
CA LYS A 102 1.15 18.11 -8.25
C LYS A 102 2.16 19.04 -8.91
N MET A 103 2.84 18.52 -9.92
CA MET A 103 3.77 19.25 -10.77
C MET A 103 3.04 19.68 -12.03
N SER A 104 3.24 20.92 -12.45
CA SER A 104 2.76 21.38 -13.75
C SER A 104 3.44 20.61 -14.88
N LYS A 105 2.83 20.58 -16.07
CA LYS A 105 3.44 19.89 -17.22
C LYS A 105 4.75 20.56 -17.64
N GLU A 106 4.82 21.87 -17.42
CA GLU A 106 5.96 22.73 -17.71
C GLU A 106 7.14 22.39 -16.80
N GLU A 107 6.93 22.34 -15.49
CA GLU A 107 7.97 21.95 -14.52
C GLU A 107 8.46 20.52 -14.76
N LEU A 108 7.55 19.60 -15.11
CA LEU A 108 7.91 18.22 -15.41
C LEU A 108 8.80 18.13 -16.67
N LEU A 109 8.49 18.95 -17.68
CA LEU A 109 9.27 19.03 -18.92
C LEU A 109 10.64 19.66 -18.69
N GLU A 110 10.71 20.74 -17.91
CA GLU A 110 11.97 21.37 -17.51
C GLU A 110 12.86 20.36 -16.77
N ARG A 111 12.30 19.63 -15.81
CA ARG A 111 13.03 18.60 -15.07
C ARG A 111 13.51 17.47 -15.97
N LYS A 112 12.66 16.97 -16.87
CA LYS A 112 13.07 15.97 -17.87
C LYS A 112 14.27 16.46 -18.67
N ASN A 113 14.21 17.70 -19.17
CA ASN A 113 15.26 18.28 -20.00
C ASN A 113 16.57 18.46 -19.22
N SER A 114 16.51 18.85 -17.96
CA SER A 114 17.69 18.95 -17.07
C SER A 114 18.36 17.59 -16.86
N VAL A 115 17.58 16.54 -16.58
CA VAL A 115 18.10 15.17 -16.42
C VAL A 115 18.67 14.65 -17.75
N PHE A 116 17.94 14.84 -18.86
CA PHE A 116 18.39 14.43 -20.19
C PHE A 116 19.72 15.10 -20.57
N LYS A 117 19.82 16.42 -20.33
CA LYS A 117 21.05 17.18 -20.58
C LYS A 117 22.21 16.67 -19.72
N LEU A 118 22.00 16.50 -18.42
CA LEU A 118 23.03 16.01 -17.51
C LEU A 118 23.59 14.64 -17.93
N LEU A 119 22.71 13.72 -18.33
CA LEU A 119 23.11 12.39 -18.76
C LEU A 119 23.86 12.43 -20.09
N THR A 120 23.42 13.27 -21.03
CA THR A 120 24.09 13.47 -22.32
C THR A 120 25.47 14.12 -22.13
N ASP A 121 25.58 15.13 -21.27
CA ASP A 121 26.85 15.79 -20.90
C ASP A 121 27.81 14.80 -20.22
N SER A 122 27.27 13.81 -19.51
CA SER A 122 28.01 12.69 -18.91
C SER A 122 28.32 11.56 -19.90
N GLN A 123 28.06 11.76 -21.20
CA GLN A 123 28.29 10.81 -22.29
C GLN A 123 27.51 9.49 -22.19
N PHE A 124 26.36 9.48 -21.50
CA PHE A 124 25.46 8.34 -21.54
C PHE A 124 24.64 8.34 -22.85
N PRO A 125 24.44 7.18 -23.49
CA PRO A 125 23.54 7.04 -24.64
C PRO A 125 22.09 7.03 -24.15
N VAL A 126 21.46 8.20 -24.11
CA VAL A 126 20.08 8.37 -23.64
C VAL A 126 19.11 8.41 -24.81
N THR A 127 18.03 7.63 -24.74
CA THR A 127 16.87 7.72 -25.62
C THR A 127 15.61 8.05 -24.82
N GLU A 128 14.60 8.61 -25.48
CA GLU A 128 13.29 8.88 -24.88
C GLU A 128 12.23 8.01 -25.55
N GLU A 129 11.48 7.24 -24.76
CA GLU A 129 10.33 6.46 -25.22
C GLU A 129 9.13 6.69 -24.30
N ASN A 130 8.01 7.18 -24.86
CA ASN A 130 6.77 7.44 -24.12
C ASN A 130 6.94 8.31 -22.85
N GLY A 131 7.91 9.25 -22.85
CA GLY A 131 8.23 10.06 -21.68
C GLY A 131 9.06 9.34 -20.61
N ILE A 132 9.71 8.24 -20.95
CA ILE A 132 10.68 7.54 -20.09
C ILE A 132 12.07 7.74 -20.71
N LEU A 133 13.04 8.11 -19.88
CA LEU A 133 14.44 8.18 -20.32
C LEU A 133 15.10 6.82 -20.16
N LEU A 134 15.69 6.30 -21.23
CA LEU A 134 16.33 5.00 -21.29
C LEU A 134 17.83 5.18 -21.52
N ILE A 135 18.64 4.46 -20.74
CA ILE A 135 20.08 4.33 -20.97
C ILE A 135 20.32 2.89 -21.40
N GLU A 136 20.36 2.69 -22.72
CA GLU A 136 20.33 1.37 -23.35
C GLU A 136 19.22 0.50 -22.73
N ASP A 137 19.50 -0.79 -22.48
CA ASP A 137 18.57 -1.72 -21.84
C ASP A 137 18.78 -1.85 -20.32
N THR A 138 19.59 -0.97 -19.72
CA THR A 138 20.06 -1.15 -18.34
C THR A 138 19.30 -0.29 -17.33
N VAL A 139 19.03 0.98 -17.67
CA VAL A 139 18.46 1.96 -16.73
C VAL A 139 17.27 2.65 -17.37
N ARG A 140 16.18 2.75 -16.62
CA ARG A 140 14.98 3.47 -16.99
C ARG A 140 14.71 4.55 -15.95
N ILE A 141 14.38 5.76 -16.38
CA ILE A 141 14.04 6.87 -15.49
C ILE A 141 12.64 7.34 -15.85
N GLU A 142 11.70 7.10 -14.94
CA GLU A 142 10.29 7.42 -15.14
C GLU A 142 9.94 8.79 -14.53
N PRO A 143 8.88 9.47 -14.99
CA PRO A 143 8.36 10.67 -14.32
C PRO A 143 8.09 10.42 -12.81
N PRO A 144 8.35 11.39 -11.91
CA PRO A 144 8.83 12.76 -12.14
C PRO A 144 10.36 12.92 -12.24
N TYR A 145 11.08 11.92 -12.75
CA TYR A 145 12.51 11.91 -13.08
C TYR A 145 13.47 12.12 -11.91
N ARG A 146 13.05 11.80 -10.68
CA ARG A 146 13.89 11.88 -9.48
C ARG A 146 14.83 10.70 -9.37
N PRO A 147 15.86 10.76 -8.49
CA PRO A 147 16.69 9.60 -8.19
C PRO A 147 15.85 8.38 -7.81
N GLU A 148 14.78 8.56 -7.04
CA GLU A 148 13.89 7.47 -6.61
C GLU A 148 13.13 6.84 -7.78
N ASN A 149 13.02 7.52 -8.92
CA ASN A 149 12.35 7.04 -10.13
C ASN A 149 13.30 6.34 -11.12
N CYS A 150 14.56 6.14 -10.74
CA CYS A 150 15.49 5.30 -11.49
C CYS A 150 15.17 3.82 -11.24
N ILE A 151 15.09 3.03 -12.31
CA ILE A 151 14.81 1.60 -12.30
C ILE A 151 15.94 0.88 -13.02
N CYS A 152 16.59 -0.05 -12.34
CA CYS A 152 17.66 -0.88 -12.89
C CYS A 152 17.73 -2.19 -12.11
N LEU A 153 18.02 -3.29 -12.81
CA LEU A 153 18.19 -4.62 -12.18
C LEU A 153 19.49 -4.72 -11.36
N ASN A 154 20.50 -3.92 -11.70
CA ASN A 154 21.78 -3.90 -11.01
C ASN A 154 21.79 -2.78 -9.95
N SER A 155 21.80 -3.15 -8.67
CA SER A 155 21.76 -2.21 -7.55
C SER A 155 22.98 -1.27 -7.48
N THR A 156 24.15 -1.71 -7.95
CA THR A 156 25.35 -0.87 -7.98
C THR A 156 25.24 0.20 -9.06
N ILE A 157 24.71 -0.16 -10.24
CA ILE A 157 24.44 0.80 -11.32
C ILE A 157 23.32 1.75 -10.89
N LEU A 158 22.25 1.23 -10.29
CA LEU A 158 21.14 2.03 -9.78
C LEU A 158 21.63 3.13 -8.83
N SER A 159 22.40 2.77 -7.79
CA SER A 159 22.92 3.75 -6.82
C SER A 159 23.76 4.83 -7.51
N ARG A 160 24.63 4.46 -8.45
CA ARG A 160 25.43 5.44 -9.20
C ARG A 160 24.57 6.37 -10.06
N MET A 161 23.54 5.83 -10.69
CA MET A 161 22.62 6.63 -11.50
C MET A 161 21.80 7.58 -10.64
N GLN A 162 21.37 7.13 -9.47
CA GLN A 162 20.70 7.98 -8.49
C GLN A 162 21.60 9.13 -8.04
N ASP A 163 22.88 8.86 -7.77
CA ASP A 163 23.87 9.89 -7.43
C ASP A 163 24.08 10.89 -8.56
N ILE A 164 24.11 10.43 -9.82
CA ILE A 164 24.21 11.32 -10.99
C ILE A 164 22.95 12.17 -11.11
N VAL A 165 21.78 11.56 -11.15
CA VAL A 165 20.48 12.24 -11.32
C VAL A 165 20.24 13.25 -10.20
N SER A 166 20.69 12.99 -8.97
CA SER A 166 20.58 13.94 -7.85
C SER A 166 21.26 15.29 -8.13
N ARG A 167 22.26 15.34 -9.01
CA ARG A 167 22.96 16.58 -9.39
C ARG A 167 22.15 17.47 -10.31
N ALA A 168 21.11 16.94 -10.97
CA ALA A 168 20.20 17.75 -11.79
C ALA A 168 19.30 18.67 -10.93
N TYR A 169 19.32 18.48 -9.61
CA TYR A 169 18.49 19.19 -8.63
C TYR A 169 19.26 20.23 -7.80
N ASN A 170 20.58 20.33 -7.99
CA ASN A 170 21.46 21.26 -7.27
C ASN A 170 21.84 22.47 -8.12
#